data_AF-A0A962Y932-F1
#
_entry.id   AF-A0A962Y932-F1
#
_cell.length_a   1.000
_cell.length_b   1.000
_cell.length_c   1.000
_cell.angle_alpha   90.00
_cell.angle_beta   90.00
_cell.angle_gamma   90.00
#
_symmetry.space_group_name_H-M   'P 1'
#
loop_
_entity.id
_entity.type
_entity.pdbx_description
1 polymer ?
#
loop_
_entity_poly.entity_id
_entity_poly.type
_entity_poly.pdbx_seq_one_letter_code
_entity_poly.pdbx_strand_id
1 'polypeptide(L)' 'LVALLIAEIGLSGVAAGVLIIAFIVPTAPSAYILARQLGGDTEAMASIITFQTLLAFLLMPLLASLMLA' A
#
# COMPACT_ATOMS: atom_id res chain seq x y z
N LEU A 1 7.46 -0.30 7.99
CA LEU A 1 6.71 -0.37 9.26
C LEU A 1 6.04 -1.73 9.46
N VAL A 2 5.25 -2.23 8.49
CA VAL A 2 4.66 -3.59 8.55
C VAL A 2 5.70 -4.70 8.71
N ALA A 3 6.80 -4.69 7.96
CA ALA A 3 7.85 -5.70 8.11
C ALA A 3 8.48 -5.71 9.52
N LEU A 4 8.70 -4.53 10.10
CA LEU A 4 9.15 -4.39 11.49
C LEU A 4 8.13 -4.97 12.47
N LEU A 5 6.86 -4.64 12.29
CA LEU A 5 5.78 -5.15 13.14
C LEU A 5 5.65 -6.68 13.07
N ILE A 6 5.77 -7.26 11.87
CA ILE A 6 5.79 -8.71 11.65
C ILE A 6 6.95 -9.36 12.42
N ALA A 7 8.13 -8.75 12.39
CA ALA A 7 9.31 -9.25 13.11
C ALA A 7 9.12 -9.20 14.63
N GLU A 8 8.59 -8.10 15.17
CA GLU A 8 8.32 -7.94 16.62
C GLU A 8 7.25 -8.93 17.13
N ILE A 9 6.25 -9.23 16.31
CA ILE A 9 5.15 -10.16 16.67
C ILE A 9 5.55 -11.63 16.41
N GLY A 10 6.65 -11.88 15.70
CA GLY A 10 7.10 -13.23 15.33
C GLY A 10 6.21 -13.91 14.30
N LEU A 11 5.49 -13.14 13.47
CA LEU A 11 4.58 -13.70 12.47
C LEU A 11 5.37 -14.22 11.26
N SER A 12 5.09 -15.44 10.81
CA SER A 12 5.83 -16.11 9.74
C SER A 12 4.92 -16.79 8.71
N GLY A 13 5.52 -17.22 7.59
CA GLY A 13 4.83 -17.98 6.55
C GLY A 13 3.79 -17.15 5.79
N VAL A 14 2.70 -17.80 5.36
CA VAL A 14 1.69 -17.19 4.49
C VAL A 14 1.05 -15.94 5.10
N ALA A 15 0.80 -15.95 6.42
CA ALA A 15 0.20 -14.81 7.10
C ALA A 15 1.06 -13.54 7.01
N ALA A 16 2.38 -13.68 7.18
CA ALA A 16 3.32 -12.58 7.00
C ALA A 16 3.35 -12.10 5.54
N GLY A 17 3.36 -13.03 4.57
CA GLY A 17 3.35 -12.71 3.14
C GLY A 17 2.10 -11.93 2.72
N VAL A 18 0.92 -12.32 3.20
CA VAL A 18 -0.35 -11.60 2.94
C VAL A 18 -0.29 -10.17 3.47
N LEU A 19 0.23 -9.96 4.68
CA LEU A 19 0.37 -8.61 5.23
C LEU A 19 1.36 -7.75 4.44
N ILE A 20 2.49 -8.31 4.03
CA ILE A 20 3.47 -7.57 3.22
C ILE A 20 2.82 -7.11 1.90
N ILE A 21 2.11 -8.00 1.21
CA ILE A 21 1.42 -7.68 -0.05
C ILE A 21 0.28 -6.67 0.18
N ALA A 22 -0.49 -6.81 1.25
CA ALA A 22 -1.61 -5.91 1.55
C ALA A 22 -1.15 -4.47 1.84
N PHE A 23 0.05 -4.27 2.37
CA PHE A 23 0.54 -2.95 2.79
C PHE A 23 1.50 -2.30 1.79
N ILE A 24 1.85 -2.98 0.71
CA ILE A 24 2.70 -2.43 -0.35
C ILE A 24 1.91 -1.83 -1.52
N VAL A 25 0.60 -2.08 -1.56
CA VAL A 25 -0.31 -1.53 -2.57
C VAL A 25 -0.66 -0.07 -2.32
N PRO A 26 -0.84 0.74 -3.37
CA PRO A 26 -1.29 2.12 -3.23
C PRO A 26 -2.74 2.16 -2.75
N THR A 27 -3.19 3.32 -2.29
CA THR A 27 -4.58 3.49 -1.84
C THR A 27 -5.59 3.22 -2.98
N ALA A 28 -6.78 2.75 -2.62
CA ALA A 28 -7.79 2.35 -3.60
C ALA A 28 -8.35 3.56 -4.39
N PRO A 29 -8.54 3.43 -5.73
CA PRO A 29 -9.15 4.50 -6.54
C PRO A 29 -10.57 4.87 -6.13
N SER A 30 -11.30 3.97 -5.46
CA SER A 30 -12.64 4.24 -4.92
C SER A 30 -12.66 5.39 -3.92
N ALA A 31 -11.52 5.70 -3.28
CA ALA A 31 -11.42 6.81 -2.36
C ALA A 31 -11.52 8.19 -3.08
N TYR A 32 -11.19 8.28 -4.37
CA TYR A 32 -11.51 9.46 -5.20
C TYR A 32 -13.02 9.64 -5.37
N ILE A 33 -13.73 8.55 -5.66
CA ILE A 33 -15.20 8.58 -5.80
C ILE A 33 -15.84 8.99 -4.47
N LEU A 34 -15.34 8.45 -3.35
CA LEU A 34 -15.81 8.81 -2.02
C LEU A 34 -15.53 10.28 -1.69
N ALA A 35 -14.33 10.80 -2.00
CA ALA A 35 -14.02 12.22 -1.84
C ALA A 35 -15.01 13.09 -2.62
N ARG A 36 -15.32 12.72 -3.86
CA ARG A 36 -16.32 13.43 -4.68
C ARG A 36 -17.73 13.38 -4.07
N GLN A 37 -18.14 12.22 -3.53
CA GLN A 37 -19.47 12.02 -2.94
C GLN A 37 -19.65 12.76 -1.61
N LEU A 38 -18.59 12.89 -0.82
CA LEU A 38 -18.63 13.53 0.50
C LEU A 38 -18.26 15.03 0.46
N GLY A 39 -18.03 15.60 -0.73
CA GLY A 39 -17.62 17.00 -0.88
C GLY A 39 -16.18 17.29 -0.42
N GLY A 40 -15.33 16.27 -0.42
CA GLY A 40 -13.90 16.39 -0.15
C GLY A 40 -13.09 16.89 -1.36
N ASP A 41 -11.78 17.02 -1.16
CA ASP A 41 -10.86 17.47 -2.19
C ASP A 41 -10.50 16.33 -3.17
N THR A 42 -11.12 16.37 -4.34
CA THR A 42 -10.92 15.36 -5.39
C THR A 42 -9.59 15.50 -6.11
N GLU A 43 -9.08 16.72 -6.27
CA GLU A 43 -7.85 17.00 -7.02
C GLU A 43 -6.62 16.60 -6.20
N ALA A 44 -6.63 16.91 -4.90
CA ALA A 44 -5.65 16.39 -3.96
C ALA A 44 -5.68 14.86 -3.90
N MET A 45 -6.87 14.25 -3.85
CA MET A 45 -6.98 12.80 -3.79
C MET A 45 -6.47 12.10 -5.06
N ALA A 46 -6.78 12.66 -6.23
CA ALA A 46 -6.22 12.20 -7.50
C ALA A 46 -4.68 12.27 -7.49
N SER A 47 -4.12 13.39 -7.03
CA SER A 47 -2.67 13.59 -6.93
C SER A 47 -2.01 12.58 -5.99
N ILE A 48 -2.62 12.30 -4.83
CA ILE A 48 -2.15 11.28 -3.89
C ILE A 48 -2.14 9.89 -4.55
N ILE A 49 -3.24 9.50 -5.20
CA ILE A 49 -3.35 8.20 -5.88
C ILE A 49 -2.27 8.06 -6.95
N THR A 50 -2.08 9.08 -7.80
CA THR A 50 -1.06 9.06 -8.85
C THR A 50 0.35 8.93 -8.26
N PHE A 51 0.68 9.76 -7.27
CA PHE A 51 2.00 9.73 -6.64
C PHE A 51 2.28 8.38 -5.97
N GLN A 52 1.31 7.86 -5.22
CA GLN A 52 1.43 6.54 -4.58
C GLN A 52 1.51 5.41 -5.59
N THR A 53 0.81 5.48 -6.73
CA THR A 53 0.88 4.48 -7.80
C THR A 53 2.29 4.44 -8.41
N LEU A 54 2.86 5.61 -8.72
CA LEU A 54 4.22 5.69 -9.26
C LEU A 54 5.28 5.19 -8.28
N LEU A 55 5.16 5.55 -7.00
CA LEU A 55 6.04 5.01 -5.97
C LEU A 55 5.87 3.50 -5.80
N ALA A 56 4.62 3.01 -5.76
CA ALA A 56 4.33 1.60 -5.61
C ALA A 56 4.88 0.78 -6.78
N PHE A 57 4.85 1.29 -8.00
CA PHE A 57 5.45 0.64 -9.17
C PHE A 57 6.93 0.29 -8.95
N LEU A 58 7.69 1.15 -8.26
CA LEU A 58 9.10 0.93 -7.95
C LEU A 58 9.30 0.12 -6.67
N LEU A 59 8.53 0.42 -5.62
CA LEU A 59 8.71 -0.18 -4.31
C LEU A 59 8.15 -1.61 -4.22
N MET A 60 7.09 -1.94 -4.97
CA MET A 60 6.49 -3.28 -5.00
C MET A 60 7.48 -4.37 -5.37
N PRO A 61 8.13 -4.33 -6.55
CA PRO A 61 9.09 -5.36 -6.93
C PRO A 61 10.27 -5.41 -5.96
N LEU A 62 10.75 -4.25 -5.50
CA LEU A 62 11.90 -4.15 -4.60
C LEU A 62 11.65 -4.87 -3.27
N LEU A 63 10.56 -4.52 -2.58
CA LEU A 63 10.25 -5.14 -1.28
C LEU A 63 9.75 -6.57 -1.44
N ALA A 64 9.04 -6.90 -2.52
CA ALA A 64 8.70 -8.29 -2.81
C ALA A 64 9.97 -9.14 -2.98
N SER A 65 10.97 -8.66 -3.73
CA SER A 65 12.25 -9.37 -3.89
C SER A 65 13.07 -9.46 -2.61
N LEU A 66 12.97 -8.47 -1.72
CA LEU A 66 13.75 -8.45 -0.47
C LEU A 66 13.11 -9.26 0.66
N MET A 67 11.77 -9.35 0.68
CA MET A 67 11.01 -9.88 1.83
C MET A 67 10.22 -11.17 1.51
N LEU A 68 9.94 -11.46 0.24
CA LEU A 68 9.21 -12.67 -0.19
C LEU A 68 10.10 -13.68 -0.94
N ALA A 69 11.38 -13.38 -1.14
CA ALA A 69 12.39 -14.31 -1.64
C ALA A 69 13.01 -15.11 -0.48
#